data_AF-A0A653WJ13-F1
#
_entry.id   AF-A0A653WJ13-F1
#
_cell.length_a   1.000
_cell.length_b   1.000
_cell.length_c   1.000
_cell.angle_alpha   90.00
_cell.angle_beta   90.00
_cell.angle_gamma   90.00
#
_symmetry.space_group_name_H-M   'P 1'
#
loop_
_entity.id
_entity.type
_entity.pdbx_description
1 polymer ?
#
loop_
_entity_poly.entity_id
_entity_poly.type
_entity_poly.pdbx_seq_one_letter_code
_entity_poly.pdbx_strand_id
1 'polypeptide(L)'
;MGKIIFDSGISLDVFFADNNRSPENPMGGVSEQIHSWMFNQKAFWEYLGFESGKEDSADGTLIRETIESTGAFIMGKRMFEGGEKHWPNDLYKADVYVLTHEEREPWIQEGTTTFYFIN
;
A
#
# COMPACT_ATOMS: atom_id res chain seq x y z
N MET A 1 12.15 -9.86 18.35
CA MET A 1 12.73 -9.54 17.03
C MET A 1 11.58 -9.38 16.05
N GLY A 2 11.55 -8.33 15.24
CA GLY A 2 10.48 -8.13 14.26
C GLY A 2 10.51 -9.22 13.19
N LYS A 3 9.34 -9.56 12.62
CA LYS A 3 9.25 -10.44 11.45
C LYS A 3 9.29 -9.60 10.19
N ILE A 4 9.99 -10.08 9.17
CA ILE A 4 9.89 -9.52 7.81
C ILE A 4 8.77 -10.30 7.12
N ILE A 5 7.72 -9.59 6.74
CA ILE A 5 6.56 -10.16 6.05
C ILE A 5 6.46 -9.57 4.64
N PHE A 6 5.89 -10.35 3.73
CA PHE A 6 5.50 -9.90 2.40
C PHE A 6 4.04 -10.31 2.21
N ASP A 7 3.19 -9.32 1.94
CA ASP A 7 1.77 -9.49 1.71
C ASP A 7 1.37 -8.70 0.45
N SER A 8 0.73 -9.37 -0.51
CA SER A 8 0.38 -8.77 -1.80
C SER A 8 -0.63 -9.60 -2.58
N GLY A 9 -1.52 -8.93 -3.30
CA GLY A 9 -2.39 -9.55 -4.29
C GLY A 9 -1.65 -9.78 -5.62
N ILE A 10 -1.83 -10.96 -6.21
CA ILE A 10 -1.25 -11.33 -7.51
C ILE A 10 -2.32 -11.87 -8.45
N SER A 11 -2.12 -11.70 -9.74
CA SER A 11 -2.88 -12.42 -10.75
C SER A 11 -2.49 -13.91 -10.79
N LEU A 12 -3.34 -14.74 -11.39
CA LEU A 12 -3.11 -16.19 -11.53
C LEU A 12 -1.87 -16.51 -12.39
N ASP A 13 -1.54 -15.64 -13.33
CA ASP A 13 -0.35 -15.68 -14.17
C ASP A 13 0.86 -14.95 -13.56
N VAL A 14 0.80 -14.62 -12.26
CA VAL A 14 1.93 -14.20 -11.41
C VAL A 14 2.41 -12.76 -11.67
N PHE A 15 1.49 -11.84 -11.91
CA PHE A 15 1.77 -10.41 -12.05
C PHE A 15 1.14 -9.59 -10.93
N PHE A 16 1.87 -8.58 -10.45
CA PHE A 16 1.38 -7.58 -9.49
C PHE A 16 0.65 -6.41 -10.18
N ALA A 17 1.04 -6.11 -11.42
CA ALA A 17 0.53 -5.01 -12.22
C ALA A 17 0.61 -5.36 -13.70
N ASP A 18 -0.22 -4.73 -14.53
CA ASP A 18 -0.21 -4.95 -15.98
C ASP A 18 0.97 -4.22 -16.67
N ASN A 19 1.34 -4.71 -17.85
CA ASN A 19 2.41 -4.19 -18.68
C ASN A 19 2.16 -2.77 -19.18
N ASN A 20 0.90 -2.30 -19.21
CA ASN A 20 0.55 -0.93 -19.59
C ASN A 20 0.71 0.08 -18.45
N ARG A 21 1.45 -0.27 -17.38
CA ARG A 21 1.67 0.65 -16.27
C ARG A 21 2.47 1.90 -16.68
N SER A 22 2.07 3.04 -16.15
CA SER A 22 2.76 4.32 -16.28
C SER A 22 2.63 5.13 -14.98
N PRO A 23 3.32 6.27 -14.83
CA PRO A 23 3.12 7.14 -13.68
C PRO A 23 1.66 7.63 -13.50
N GLU A 24 0.90 7.71 -14.59
CA GLU A 24 -0.53 8.07 -14.61
C GLU A 24 -1.46 6.85 -14.52
N ASN A 25 -0.94 5.63 -14.70
CA ASN A 25 -1.65 4.37 -14.60
C ASN A 25 -0.79 3.34 -13.86
N PRO A 26 -0.56 3.50 -12.54
CA PRO A 26 0.47 2.75 -11.82
C PRO A 26 0.29 1.22 -11.85
N MET A 27 -0.94 0.75 -12.04
CA MET A 27 -1.30 -0.67 -12.03
C MET A 27 -1.63 -1.26 -13.41
N GLY A 28 -1.54 -0.47 -14.48
CA GLY A 28 -1.69 -0.92 -15.86
C GLY A 28 -3.12 -1.35 -16.28
N GLY A 29 -4.09 -1.44 -15.36
CA GLY A 29 -5.49 -1.79 -15.68
C GLY A 29 -6.04 -3.02 -14.96
N VAL A 30 -5.21 -3.74 -14.19
CA VAL A 30 -5.61 -4.94 -13.43
C VAL A 30 -5.91 -4.66 -11.96
N SER A 31 -5.76 -3.42 -11.51
CA SER A 31 -5.84 -3.05 -10.09
C SER A 31 -7.13 -3.52 -9.44
N GLU A 32 -8.28 -3.25 -10.07
CA GLU A 32 -9.58 -3.59 -9.52
C GLU A 32 -9.77 -5.10 -9.39
N GLN A 33 -9.35 -5.86 -10.40
CA GLN A 33 -9.51 -7.32 -10.39
C GLN A 33 -8.68 -7.95 -9.26
N ILE A 34 -7.41 -7.55 -9.13
CA ILE A 34 -6.50 -8.09 -8.11
C ILE A 34 -6.94 -7.70 -6.69
N HIS A 35 -7.46 -6.49 -6.49
CA HIS A 35 -7.75 -5.94 -5.15
C HIS A 35 -9.24 -5.97 -4.78
N SER A 36 -10.11 -6.49 -5.64
CA SER A 36 -11.57 -6.51 -5.42
C SER A 36 -12.00 -7.16 -4.11
N TRP A 37 -11.32 -8.24 -3.71
CA TRP A 37 -11.57 -8.93 -2.45
C TRP A 37 -11.38 -7.99 -1.24
N MET A 38 -10.29 -7.21 -1.24
CA MET A 38 -9.95 -6.24 -0.20
C MET A 38 -10.91 -5.05 -0.22
N PHE A 39 -11.25 -4.53 -1.40
CA PHE A 39 -12.20 -3.43 -1.54
C PHE A 39 -13.63 -3.79 -1.08
N ASN A 40 -13.98 -5.07 -1.03
CA ASN A 40 -15.26 -5.51 -0.46
C ASN A 40 -15.28 -5.51 1.07
N GLN A 41 -14.11 -5.51 1.74
CA GLN A 41 -14.04 -5.58 3.20
C GLN A 41 -14.15 -4.20 3.86
N LYS A 42 -14.98 -4.09 4.90
CA LYS A 42 -15.10 -2.88 5.74
C LYS A 42 -13.77 -2.49 6.37
N ALA A 43 -12.98 -3.48 6.81
CA ALA A 43 -11.68 -3.29 7.43
C ALA A 43 -10.73 -2.37 6.63
N PHE A 44 -10.67 -2.52 5.31
CA PHE A 44 -9.83 -1.69 4.45
C PHE A 44 -10.28 -0.22 4.46
N TRP A 45 -11.58 0.02 4.34
CA TRP A 45 -12.13 1.37 4.28
C TRP A 45 -12.11 2.07 5.65
N GLU A 46 -12.39 1.34 6.72
CA GLU A 46 -12.28 1.82 8.10
C GLU A 46 -10.86 2.32 8.38
N TYR A 47 -9.84 1.58 7.92
CA TYR A 47 -8.45 2.02 8.04
C TYR A 47 -8.19 3.35 7.33
N LEU A 48 -8.82 3.57 6.18
CA LEU A 48 -8.75 4.81 5.42
C LEU A 48 -9.67 5.93 5.95
N GLY A 49 -10.46 5.66 6.99
CA GLY A 49 -11.41 6.62 7.56
C GLY A 49 -12.71 6.80 6.77
N PHE A 50 -13.08 5.83 5.93
CA PHE A 50 -14.32 5.84 5.15
C PHE A 50 -15.31 4.77 5.62
N GLU A 51 -16.60 5.11 5.63
CA GLU A 51 -17.67 4.14 5.83
C GLU A 51 -18.03 3.49 4.47
N SER A 52 -17.36 2.40 4.14
CA SER A 52 -17.53 1.66 2.88
C SER A 52 -17.23 0.17 3.08
N GLY A 53 -17.30 -0.63 2.03
CA GLY A 53 -17.22 -2.09 2.08
C GLY A 53 -18.59 -2.75 2.27
N LYS A 54 -18.73 -3.97 1.75
CA LYS A 54 -19.97 -4.74 1.75
C LYS A 54 -19.98 -5.81 2.85
N GLU A 55 -18.79 -6.25 3.25
CA GLU A 55 -18.61 -7.43 4.11
C GLU A 55 -17.57 -7.15 5.20
N ASP A 56 -17.62 -7.92 6.27
CA ASP A 56 -16.57 -7.95 7.28
C ASP A 56 -16.31 -9.41 7.68
N SER A 57 -15.63 -10.12 6.79
CA SER A 57 -15.44 -11.56 6.86
C SER A 57 -14.11 -11.93 7.53
N ALA A 58 -13.68 -13.18 7.36
CA ALA A 58 -12.32 -13.59 7.72
C ALA A 58 -11.25 -12.75 7.00
N ASP A 59 -11.51 -12.30 5.77
CA ASP A 59 -10.60 -11.40 5.04
C ASP A 59 -10.49 -10.03 5.72
N GLY A 60 -11.58 -9.52 6.30
CA GLY A 60 -11.56 -8.31 7.10
C GLY A 60 -10.75 -8.47 8.39
N THR A 61 -10.80 -9.64 9.03
CA THR A 61 -9.94 -9.96 10.17
C THR A 61 -8.47 -9.99 9.76
N LEU A 62 -8.15 -10.67 8.65
CA LEU A 62 -6.80 -10.72 8.09
C LEU A 62 -6.23 -9.31 7.82
N ILE A 63 -7.01 -8.43 7.20
CA ILE A 63 -6.59 -7.04 6.91
C ILE A 63 -6.23 -6.31 8.21
N ARG A 64 -7.07 -6.39 9.26
CA ARG A 64 -6.81 -5.72 10.54
C ARG A 64 -5.55 -6.27 11.21
N GLU A 65 -5.39 -7.59 11.27
CA GLU A 65 -4.20 -8.22 11.85
C GLU A 65 -2.91 -7.84 11.12
N THR A 66 -2.94 -7.80 9.78
CA THR A 66 -1.80 -7.36 8.96
C THR A 66 -1.45 -5.90 9.24
N ILE A 67 -2.45 -5.01 9.31
CA ILE A 67 -2.23 -3.60 9.62
C ILE A 67 -1.66 -3.42 11.04
N GLU A 68 -2.30 -4.02 12.05
CA GLU A 68 -1.90 -3.88 13.46
C GLU A 68 -0.50 -4.43 13.74
N SER A 69 -0.07 -5.47 13.01
CA SER A 69 1.26 -6.06 13.17
C SER A 69 2.37 -5.35 12.38
N THR A 70 2.03 -4.40 11.50
CA THR A 70 3.00 -3.70 10.65
C THR A 70 3.47 -2.39 11.29
N GLY A 71 4.73 -2.38 11.75
CA GLY A 71 5.34 -1.20 12.37
C GLY A 71 6.20 -0.33 11.44
N ALA A 72 6.51 -0.80 10.24
CA ALA A 72 7.28 -0.08 9.23
C ALA A 72 7.11 -0.73 7.86
N PHE A 73 7.31 0.04 6.79
CA PHE A 73 7.18 -0.42 5.41
C PHE A 73 8.48 -0.26 4.63
N ILE A 74 8.74 -1.17 3.69
CA ILE A 74 9.81 -1.02 2.70
C ILE A 74 9.16 -1.10 1.32
N MET A 75 9.49 -0.15 0.43
CA MET A 75 8.96 -0.15 -0.95
C MET A 75 9.99 0.32 -1.96
N GLY A 76 9.75 0.02 -3.23
CA GLY A 76 10.57 0.52 -4.34
C GLY A 76 10.08 1.88 -4.85
N LYS A 77 10.98 2.63 -5.49
CA LYS A 77 10.71 3.95 -6.09
C LYS A 77 9.44 4.01 -6.96
N ARG A 78 9.17 2.97 -7.77
CA ARG A 78 8.00 2.97 -8.68
C ARG A 78 6.67 2.90 -7.94
N MET A 79 6.61 2.16 -6.84
CA MET A 79 5.42 2.13 -5.99
C MET A 79 5.22 3.50 -5.34
N PHE A 80 6.30 4.08 -4.84
CA PHE A 80 6.30 5.43 -4.28
C PHE A 80 5.81 6.48 -5.30
N GLU A 81 6.33 6.52 -6.52
CA GLU A 81 5.94 7.51 -7.55
C GLU A 81 4.46 7.42 -7.92
N GLY A 82 3.92 6.20 -8.00
CA GLY A 82 2.49 5.99 -8.25
C GLY A 82 1.64 6.50 -7.08
N GLY A 83 2.13 6.33 -5.86
CA GLY A 83 1.43 6.71 -4.65
C GLY A 83 1.52 8.18 -4.27
N GLU A 84 2.69 8.80 -4.45
CA GLU A 84 2.97 10.19 -4.09
C GLU A 84 1.95 11.17 -4.67
N LYS A 85 1.43 10.87 -5.87
CA LYS A 85 0.41 11.69 -6.55
C LYS A 85 -1.03 11.44 -6.07
N HIS A 86 -1.32 10.27 -5.49
CA HIS A 86 -2.69 9.77 -5.33
C HIS A 86 -3.08 9.39 -3.89
N TRP A 87 -2.11 9.09 -3.02
CA TRP A 87 -2.40 8.68 -1.66
C TRP A 87 -2.79 9.88 -0.78
N PRO A 88 -3.73 9.69 0.17
CA PRO A 88 -3.96 10.67 1.22
C PRO A 88 -2.72 10.79 2.12
N ASN A 89 -2.64 11.89 2.88
CA ASN A 89 -1.68 11.98 3.98
C ASN A 89 -1.96 10.89 5.03
N ASP A 90 -0.88 10.42 5.64
CA ASP A 90 -0.87 9.43 6.72
C ASP A 90 -1.48 8.06 6.37
N LEU A 91 -1.39 7.66 5.10
CA LEU A 91 -1.89 6.36 4.65
C LEU A 91 -1.20 5.18 5.35
N TYR A 92 0.10 5.27 5.64
CA TYR A 92 0.88 4.15 6.18
C TYR A 92 0.90 4.10 7.71
N LYS A 93 0.63 5.24 8.36
CA LYS A 93 0.64 5.40 9.82
C LYS A 93 1.92 4.88 10.50
N ALA A 94 3.03 4.93 9.77
CA ALA A 94 4.32 4.37 10.14
C ALA A 94 5.43 4.92 9.24
N ASP A 95 6.67 4.67 9.63
CA ASP A 95 7.83 4.98 8.79
C ASP A 95 7.86 4.09 7.54
N VAL A 96 8.17 4.71 6.40
CA VAL A 96 8.27 4.06 5.09
C VAL A 96 9.67 4.26 4.51
N TYR A 97 10.36 3.17 4.20
CA TYR A 97 11.71 3.18 3.63
C TYR A 97 11.63 2.91 2.12
N VAL A 98 11.90 3.93 1.31
CA VAL A 98 11.82 3.89 -0.15
C VAL A 98 13.21 3.62 -0.72
N LEU A 99 13.41 2.43 -1.31
CA LEU A 99 14.64 2.07 -1.99
C LEU A 99 14.72 2.75 -3.36
N THR A 100 15.72 3.61 -3.55
CA THR A 100 15.91 4.42 -4.76
C THR A 100 17.34 4.94 -4.87
N HIS A 101 17.83 5.17 -6.10
CA HIS A 101 19.12 5.85 -6.31
C HIS A 101 19.03 7.39 -6.24
N GLU A 102 17.82 7.92 -6.07
CA GLU A 102 17.59 9.36 -5.95
C GLU A 102 17.95 9.83 -4.55
N GLU A 103 18.89 10.78 -4.45
CA GLU A 103 19.14 11.50 -3.21
C GLU A 103 18.01 12.51 -2.97
N ARG A 104 17.23 12.28 -1.92
CA ARG A 104 16.07 13.11 -1.57
C ARG A 104 15.89 13.17 -0.05
N GLU A 105 15.60 14.36 0.46
CA GLU A 105 15.27 14.57 1.88
C GLU A 105 14.00 13.82 2.27
N PRO A 106 13.88 13.33 3.53
CA PRO A 106 12.68 12.65 3.99
C PRO A 106 11.42 13.47 3.75
N TRP A 107 10.37 12.81 3.25
CA TRP A 107 9.06 13.43 3.08
C TRP A 107 8.20 13.13 4.30
N ILE A 108 8.08 14.13 5.17
CA ILE A 108 7.25 14.10 6.38
C ILE A 108 5.83 14.50 6.00
N GLN A 109 4.86 13.61 6.20
CA GLN A 109 3.46 13.92 5.99
C GLN A 109 2.81 14.48 7.25
N GLU A 110 1.66 15.14 7.10
CA GLU A 110 0.79 15.43 8.24
C GLU A 110 0.28 14.10 8.82
N GLY A 111 0.52 13.85 10.11
CA GLY A 111 0.21 12.58 10.76
C GLY A 111 1.46 11.91 11.33
N THR A 112 1.58 10.59 11.15
CA THR A 112 2.69 9.77 11.68
C THR A 112 3.61 9.21 10.59
N THR A 113 3.19 9.26 9.33
CA THR A 113 3.95 8.71 8.20
C THR A 113 5.12 9.61 7.81
N THR A 114 6.33 9.05 7.79
CA THR A 114 7.51 9.68 7.18
C THR A 114 8.11 8.74 6.13
N PHE A 115 8.35 9.24 4.92
CA PHE A 115 9.06 8.51 3.87
C PHE A 115 10.55 8.85 3.91
N TYR A 116 11.40 7.85 4.10
CA TYR A 116 12.87 7.95 4.04
C TYR A 116 13.36 7.38 2.72
N PHE A 117 14.17 8.14 1.97
CA PHE A 117 14.74 7.69 0.69
C PHE A 117 16.13 7.09 0.93
N ILE A 118 16.26 5.79 0.67
CA ILE A 118 17.46 5.00 0.95
C ILE A 118 18.17 4.70 -0.38
N ASN A 119 19.40 5.21 -0.51
CA ASN A 119 20.30 5.09 -1.66
C ASN A 119 21.47 4.16 -1.34
#